data_AF-A0A5C6YEK0-F1
#
_entry.id   AF-A0A5C6YEK0-F1
#
_cell.length_a   1.000
_cell.length_b   1.000
_cell.length_c   1.000
_cell.angle_alpha   90.00
_cell.angle_beta   90.00
_cell.angle_gamma   90.00
#
_symmetry.space_group_name_H-M   'P 1'
#
loop_
_entity.id
_entity.type
_entity.pdbx_description
1 polymer ?
#
loop_
_entity_poly.entity_id
_entity_poly.type
_entity_poly.pdbx_seq_one_letter_code
_entity_poly.pdbx_strand_id
1 'polypeptide(L)'
;MSIFENLSNSADKGTEASKELVSKSYEYSKLKAFQITTLSISMLAKLLIIGTVLSLGFIFIAFSGAIALGTHLQNMALGYLAVGSGTLIFAFLLYLFRKSFDKKIIAKISEIFFK
;
A
#
# COMPACT_ATOMS: atom_id res chain seq x y z
N MET A 1 17.77 42.01 42.13
CA MET A 1 17.07 40.79 42.58
C MET A 1 16.07 40.25 41.55
N SER A 2 15.20 41.07 40.91
CA SER A 2 14.11 40.57 40.03
C SER A 2 14.49 39.81 38.75
N ILE A 3 15.70 39.97 38.20
CA ILE A 3 16.08 39.32 36.93
C ILE A 3 16.32 37.80 37.14
N PHE A 4 16.92 37.42 38.26
CA PHE A 4 17.19 36.02 38.60
C PHE A 4 15.90 35.24 38.88
N GLU A 5 14.92 35.89 39.51
CA GLU A 5 13.65 35.28 39.87
C GLU A 5 12.77 35.06 38.64
N ASN A 6 12.74 36.01 37.70
CA ASN A 6 12.06 35.86 36.42
C ASN A 6 12.71 34.77 35.54
N LEU A 7 14.04 34.67 35.55
CA LEU A 7 14.76 33.62 34.83
C LEU A 7 14.49 32.23 35.41
N SER A 8 14.47 32.10 36.75
CA SER A 8 14.11 30.84 37.42
C SER A 8 12.67 30.44 37.12
N ASN A 9 11.73 31.39 37.15
CA ASN A 9 10.32 31.12 36.87
C ASN A 9 10.09 30.72 35.39
N SER A 10 10.81 31.34 34.46
CA SER A 10 10.79 30.96 33.04
C SER A 10 11.47 29.62 32.77
N ALA A 11 12.53 29.27 33.51
CA ALA A 11 13.18 27.97 33.43
C ALA A 11 12.32 26.85 34.00
N ASP A 12 11.61 27.08 35.12
CA ASP A 12 10.64 26.13 35.68
C ASP A 12 9.45 25.93 34.74
N LYS A 13 8.86 27.01 34.22
CA LYS A 13 7.79 26.92 33.21
C LYS A 13 8.24 26.25 31.92
N GLY A 14 9.49 26.49 31.50
CA GLY A 14 10.09 25.82 30.35
C GLY A 14 10.29 24.32 30.58
N THR A 15 10.65 23.92 31.80
CA THR A 15 10.83 22.51 32.19
C THR A 15 9.49 21.78 32.32
N GLU A 16 8.46 22.47 32.81
CA GLU A 16 7.10 21.96 32.92
C GLU A 16 6.43 21.81 31.54
N ALA A 17 6.58 22.83 30.67
CA ALA A 17 6.18 22.74 29.27
C ALA A 17 6.94 21.63 28.52
N SER A 18 8.22 21.41 28.83
CA SER A 18 9.00 20.31 28.26
C SER A 18 8.50 18.93 28.69
N LYS A 19 8.11 18.77 29.97
CA LYS A 19 7.49 17.54 30.46
C LYS A 19 6.13 17.28 29.81
N GLU A 20 5.32 18.32 29.60
CA GLU A 20 4.02 18.23 28.94
C GLU A 20 4.16 17.94 27.42
N LEU A 21 5.20 18.46 26.77
CA LEU A 21 5.54 18.14 25.38
C LEU A 21 6.01 16.68 25.23
N VAL A 22 6.78 16.16 26.18
CA VAL A 22 7.25 14.77 26.17
C VAL A 22 6.11 13.80 26.45
N SER A 23 5.21 14.12 27.39
CA SER A 23 4.03 13.29 27.67
C SER A 23 3.07 13.27 26.48
N LYS A 24 2.79 14.42 25.86
CA LYS A 24 2.00 14.50 24.63
C LYS A 24 2.67 13.78 23.47
N SER A 25 3.99 13.86 23.32
CA SER A 25 4.72 13.14 22.27
C SER A 25 4.57 11.62 22.39
N TYR A 26 4.48 11.08 23.62
CA TYR A 26 4.28 9.66 23.85
C TYR A 26 2.87 9.19 23.41
N GLU A 27 1.82 9.93 23.80
CA GLU A 27 0.46 9.63 23.34
C GLU A 27 0.31 9.80 21.83
N TYR A 28 0.92 10.84 21.25
CA TYR A 28 0.91 11.06 19.80
C TYR A 28 1.63 9.95 19.05
N SER A 29 2.73 9.43 19.59
CA SER A 29 3.48 8.33 18.98
C SER A 29 2.67 7.02 18.99
N LYS A 30 1.97 6.74 20.10
CA LYS A 30 1.02 5.61 20.19
C LYS A 30 -0.11 5.74 19.17
N LEU A 31 -0.67 6.94 19.02
CA LEU A 31 -1.75 7.21 18.06
C LEU A 31 -1.27 7.13 16.61
N LYS A 32 -0.07 7.66 16.30
CA LYS A 32 0.55 7.59 14.95
C LYS A 32 0.87 6.14 14.57
N ALA A 33 1.35 5.32 15.50
CA ALA A 33 1.55 3.88 15.28
C ALA A 33 0.22 3.14 14.98
N PHE A 34 -0.84 3.47 15.73
CA PHE A 34 -2.18 2.93 15.46
C PHE A 34 -2.69 3.36 14.09
N GLN A 35 -2.55 4.64 13.74
CA GLN A 35 -2.97 5.17 12.44
C GLN A 35 -2.26 4.49 11.27
N ILE A 36 -0.94 4.32 11.34
CA ILE A 36 -0.16 3.64 10.27
C ILE A 36 -0.60 2.19 10.13
N THR A 37 -0.83 1.49 11.25
CA THR A 37 -1.28 0.10 11.27
C THR A 37 -2.67 -0.04 10.64
N THR A 38 -3.64 0.76 11.09
CA THR A 38 -5.00 0.75 10.56
C THR A 38 -5.06 1.16 9.10
N LEU A 39 -4.27 2.15 8.68
CA LEU A 39 -4.21 2.59 7.28
C LEU A 39 -3.63 1.49 6.37
N SER A 40 -2.58 0.81 6.82
CA SER A 40 -1.99 -0.33 6.10
C SER A 40 -2.98 -1.48 5.95
N ILE A 41 -3.66 -1.84 7.05
CA ILE A 41 -4.70 -2.89 7.05
C ILE A 41 -5.88 -2.48 6.15
N SER A 42 -6.32 -1.22 6.21
CA SER A 42 -7.42 -0.72 5.38
C SER A 42 -7.07 -0.73 3.89
N MET A 43 -5.84 -0.35 3.53
CA MET A 43 -5.35 -0.43 2.15
C MET A 43 -5.32 -1.89 1.67
N LEU A 44 -4.78 -2.81 2.47
CA LEU A 44 -4.77 -4.24 2.15
C LEU A 44 -6.19 -4.80 1.99
N ALA A 45 -7.10 -4.47 2.91
CA ALA A 45 -8.48 -4.92 2.85
C ALA A 45 -9.19 -4.42 1.58
N LYS A 46 -9.04 -3.13 1.23
CA LYS A 46 -9.59 -2.57 -0.02
C LYS A 46 -9.00 -3.25 -1.24
N LEU A 47 -7.69 -3.47 -1.25
CA LEU A 47 -6.99 -4.14 -2.35
C LEU A 47 -7.44 -5.60 -2.50
N LEU A 48 -7.69 -6.31 -1.40
CA LEU A 48 -8.22 -7.67 -1.44
C LEU A 48 -9.64 -7.71 -1.99
N ILE A 49 -10.54 -6.83 -1.53
CA ILE A 49 -11.93 -6.78 -2.01
C ILE A 49 -11.96 -6.49 -3.51
N ILE A 50 -11.30 -5.41 -3.95
CA ILE A 50 -11.28 -5.00 -5.36
C ILE A 50 -10.51 -6.04 -6.20
N GLY A 51 -9.37 -6.50 -5.70
CA GLY A 51 -8.51 -7.46 -6.39
C GLY A 51 -9.21 -8.79 -6.60
N THR A 52 -10.01 -9.27 -5.64
CA THR A 52 -10.76 -10.52 -5.78
C THR A 52 -11.83 -10.41 -6.85
N VAL A 53 -12.66 -9.36 -6.80
CA VAL A 53 -13.73 -9.13 -7.80
C VAL A 53 -13.14 -8.98 -9.20
N LEU A 54 -12.05 -8.20 -9.32
CA LEU A 54 -11.37 -7.99 -10.59
C LEU A 54 -10.75 -9.29 -11.13
N SER A 55 -10.10 -10.08 -10.27
CA SER A 55 -9.51 -11.37 -10.65
C SER A 55 -10.59 -12.34 -11.14
N LEU A 56 -11.74 -12.36 -10.47
CA LEU A 56 -12.87 -13.19 -10.90
C LEU A 56 -13.34 -12.80 -12.30
N GLY A 57 -13.56 -11.50 -12.53
CA GLY A 57 -13.94 -11.00 -13.87
C GLY A 57 -12.90 -11.32 -14.94
N PHE A 58 -11.61 -11.18 -14.62
CA PHE A 58 -10.52 -11.51 -15.52
C PHE A 58 -10.53 -12.99 -15.94
N ILE A 59 -10.80 -13.90 -15.01
CA ILE A 59 -10.92 -15.34 -15.30
C ILE A 59 -12.08 -15.61 -16.26
N PHE A 60 -13.25 -15.00 -16.03
CA PHE A 60 -14.41 -15.16 -16.93
C PHE A 60 -14.12 -14.65 -18.35
N ILE A 61 -13.43 -13.51 -18.47
CA ILE A 61 -13.02 -12.96 -19.76
C ILE A 61 -12.04 -13.91 -20.46
N ALA A 62 -11.06 -14.46 -19.73
CA ALA A 62 -10.10 -15.41 -20.28
C ALA A 62 -10.80 -16.69 -20.78
N PHE A 63 -11.73 -17.25 -20.02
CA PHE A 63 -12.51 -18.41 -20.45
C PHE A 63 -13.39 -18.12 -21.66
N SER A 64 -14.09 -16.98 -21.66
CA SER A 64 -14.92 -16.55 -22.79
C SER A 64 -14.09 -16.37 -24.06
N GLY A 65 -12.93 -15.72 -23.95
CA GLY A 65 -12.00 -15.54 -25.07
C GLY A 65 -11.44 -16.86 -25.60
N ALA A 66 -11.12 -17.81 -24.72
CA ALA A 66 -10.63 -19.13 -25.13
C ALA A 66 -11.70 -19.93 -25.88
N ILE A 67 -12.95 -19.87 -25.41
CA ILE A 67 -14.08 -20.52 -26.08
C ILE A 67 -14.35 -19.85 -27.44
N ALA A 68 -14.37 -18.51 -27.50
CA ALA A 68 -14.60 -17.78 -28.74
C ALA A 68 -13.50 -18.04 -29.79
N LEU A 69 -12.23 -18.07 -29.38
CA LEU A 69 -11.13 -18.43 -30.27
C LEU A 69 -11.21 -19.90 -30.66
N GLY A 70 -11.55 -20.80 -29.73
CA GLY A 70 -11.70 -22.22 -29.99
C GLY A 70 -12.78 -22.54 -31.03
N THR A 71 -13.91 -21.82 -31.00
CA THR A 71 -14.98 -21.97 -31.99
C THR A 71 -14.58 -21.42 -33.35
N HIS A 72 -13.87 -20.28 -33.41
CA HIS A 72 -13.35 -19.74 -34.67
C HIS A 72 -12.31 -20.65 -35.32
N LEU A 73 -11.46 -21.29 -34.53
CA LEU A 73 -10.44 -22.21 -35.03
C LEU A 73 -10.98 -23.64 -35.26
N GLN A 74 -12.28 -23.87 -35.05
CA GLN A 74 -12.94 -25.18 -35.07
C GLN A 74 -12.27 -26.24 -34.18
N ASN A 75 -11.45 -25.80 -33.22
CA ASN A 75 -10.69 -26.67 -32.34
C ASN A 75 -10.47 -25.97 -30.99
N MET A 76 -11.13 -26.50 -29.95
CA MET A 76 -11.06 -25.97 -28.59
C MET A 76 -9.64 -26.02 -28.01
N ALA A 77 -8.84 -27.05 -28.35
CA ALA A 77 -7.48 -27.19 -27.84
C ALA A 77 -6.60 -26.01 -28.30
N LEU A 78 -6.74 -25.57 -29.55
CA LEU A 78 -6.01 -24.42 -30.07
C LEU A 78 -6.48 -23.10 -29.44
N GLY A 79 -7.77 -22.96 -29.16
CA GLY A 79 -8.33 -21.80 -28.45
C GLY A 79 -7.72 -21.63 -27.04
N TYR A 80 -7.68 -22.71 -26.26
CA TYR A 80 -7.04 -22.68 -24.93
C TYR A 80 -5.53 -22.45 -25.02
N LEU A 81 -4.85 -23.04 -26.00
CA LEU A 81 -3.39 -22.88 -26.17
C LEU A 81 -3.02 -21.44 -26.54
N ALA A 82 -3.82 -20.79 -27.40
CA ALA A 82 -3.64 -19.39 -27.77
C ALA A 82 -3.82 -18.44 -26.57
N VAL A 83 -4.91 -18.59 -25.82
CA VAL A 83 -5.17 -17.75 -24.63
C VAL A 83 -4.19 -18.04 -23.49
N GLY A 84 -3.79 -19.30 -23.31
CA GLY A 84 -2.75 -19.70 -22.35
C GLY A 84 -1.38 -19.08 -22.70
N SER A 85 -1.01 -19.10 -23.98
CA SER A 85 0.23 -18.46 -24.45
C SER A 85 0.16 -16.94 -24.28
N GLY A 86 -0.98 -16.31 -24.58
CA GLY A 86 -1.20 -14.88 -24.37
C GLY A 86 -1.08 -14.47 -22.91
N THR A 87 -1.68 -15.25 -22.00
CA THR A 87 -1.58 -14.98 -20.54
C THR A 87 -0.18 -15.21 -20.00
N LEU A 88 0.58 -16.19 -20.51
CA LEU A 88 2.00 -16.35 -20.17
C LEU A 88 2.86 -15.15 -20.60
N ILE A 89 2.65 -14.64 -21.80
CA ILE A 89 3.34 -13.43 -22.28
C ILE A 89 2.99 -12.24 -21.38
N PHE A 90 1.72 -12.09 -21.02
CA PHE A 90 1.27 -11.04 -20.12
C PHE A 90 1.92 -11.16 -18.72
N ALA A 91 2.02 -12.38 -18.19
CA ALA A 91 2.71 -12.65 -16.93
C ALA A 91 4.21 -12.32 -17.01
N PHE A 92 4.87 -12.66 -18.12
CA PHE A 92 6.27 -12.32 -18.36
C PHE A 92 6.48 -10.80 -18.42
N LEU A 93 5.55 -10.08 -19.06
CA LEU A 93 5.60 -8.61 -19.11
C LEU A 93 5.46 -8.02 -17.70
N LEU A 94 4.48 -8.49 -16.91
CA LEU A 94 4.33 -8.08 -15.51
C LEU A 94 5.59 -8.35 -14.68
N TYR A 95 6.25 -9.48 -14.90
CA TYR A 95 7.51 -9.82 -14.24
C TYR A 95 8.62 -8.80 -14.57
N LEU A 96 8.70 -8.34 -15.82
CA LEU A 96 9.68 -7.33 -16.23
C LEU A 96 9.41 -5.97 -15.56
N PHE A 97 8.14 -5.57 -15.44
CA PHE A 97 7.73 -4.33 -14.79
C PHE A 97 7.85 -4.36 -13.26
N ARG A 98 8.06 -5.54 -12.64
CA ARG A 98 8.18 -5.73 -11.18
C ARG A 98 9.10 -4.70 -10.52
N LYS A 99 10.29 -4.48 -11.08
CA LYS A 99 11.28 -3.53 -10.51
C LYS A 99 10.76 -2.10 -10.42
N SER A 100 9.93 -1.66 -11.37
CA SER A 100 9.31 -0.33 -11.36
C SER A 100 8.24 -0.20 -10.29
N PHE A 101 7.50 -1.28 -10.01
CA PHE A 101 6.53 -1.33 -8.92
C PHE A 101 7.22 -1.29 -7.56
N ASP A 102 8.26 -2.10 -7.36
CA ASP A 102 9.04 -2.13 -6.11
C ASP A 102 9.58 -0.72 -5.79
N LYS A 103 10.14 -0.03 -6.78
CA LYS A 103 10.67 1.34 -6.60
C LYS A 103 9.58 2.36 -6.21
N LYS A 104 8.38 2.29 -6.82
CA LYS A 104 7.25 3.16 -6.47
C LYS A 104 6.69 2.88 -5.07
N ILE A 105 6.61 1.61 -4.68
CA ILE A 105 6.11 1.20 -3.37
C ILE A 105 7.06 1.67 -2.27
N ILE A 106 8.38 1.46 -2.45
CA ILE A 106 9.41 1.91 -1.50
C ILE A 106 9.37 3.44 -1.35
N ALA A 107 9.24 4.20 -2.45
CA ALA A 107 9.15 5.65 -2.40
C ALA A 107 7.93 6.14 -1.58
N LYS A 108 6.75 5.54 -1.79
CA LYS A 108 5.55 5.89 -1.02
C LYS A 108 5.65 5.54 0.46
N ILE A 109 6.23 4.38 0.80
CA ILE A 109 6.39 3.97 2.20
C ILE A 109 7.42 4.85 2.91
N SER A 110 8.52 5.18 2.22
CA SER A 110 9.55 6.07 2.74
C SER A 110 8.99 7.45 3.10
N GLU A 111 8.12 8.03 2.26
CA GLU A 111 7.51 9.33 2.52
C GLU A 111 6.53 9.32 3.71
N ILE A 112 5.88 8.18 4.00
CA ILE A 112 4.99 8.06 5.17
C ILE A 112 5.79 7.89 6.46
N PHE A 113 6.92 7.19 6.41
CA PHE A 113 7.71 6.85 7.59
C PHE A 113 8.71 7.95 7.99
N PHE A 114 9.28 8.66 7.01
CA PHE A 114 10.29 9.71 7.23
C PHE A 114 9.71 11.14 7.27
N LYS A 115 8.40 11.27 7.48
CA LYS A 115 7.70 12.55 7.62
C LYS A 115 7.17 12.78 9.03
#